data_AF-A0A537ZL07-F1
#
_entry.id   AF-A0A537ZL07-F1
#
_cell.length_a   1.000
_cell.length_b   1.000
_cell.length_c   1.000
_cell.angle_alpha   90.00
_cell.angle_beta   90.00
_cell.angle_gamma   90.00
#
_symmetry.space_group_name_H-M   'P 1'
#
loop_
_entity.id
_entity.type
_entity.pdbx_description
1 polymer ?
#
loop_
_entity_poly.entity_id
_entity_poly.type
_entity_poly.pdbx_seq_one_letter_code
_entity_poly.pdbx_strand_id
1 'polypeptide(L)'
;MAILKRLLVGRPLATTEMEHQRLPKTIALAVFSSDAISSTAYATEEILFVTALGASSLDRGIDTLVPIAVAVAILLAIVVTSYRQTIFAYPSGGGSYVVSRENLGENPSLVAGASLLVDYILTVSVSISAGVAAIISIPEFHSLAKHRVVLGVGLIVFITLANLRGIKESGRLFAVPTYIYIVSLGALVGYGLFRSYILDDVSRVPIDHAAFHGLLGGGSLGIFLVLKGFSSGAVALTGVEAISNGVPAFRRPESKNAATTLTWMGIALGSLFFGVSLLATHLHPYPTEKQTVIAQMGVR
;
A
#
# COMPACT_ATOMS: atom_id res chain seq x y z
N MET A 1 -14.98 19.48 -31.24
CA MET A 1 -14.06 18.42 -30.76
C MET A 1 -12.80 18.98 -30.09
N ALA A 2 -12.02 19.86 -30.74
CA ALA A 2 -10.73 20.34 -30.20
C ALA A 2 -10.84 21.17 -28.91
N ILE A 3 -11.88 22.01 -28.77
CA ILE A 3 -12.10 22.84 -27.56
C ILE A 3 -12.51 21.96 -26.37
N LEU A 4 -13.39 20.98 -26.57
CA LEU A 4 -13.79 20.03 -25.54
C LEU A 4 -12.61 19.15 -25.07
N LYS A 5 -11.77 18.70 -26.03
CA LYS A 5 -10.51 17.99 -25.74
C LYS A 5 -9.52 18.87 -24.97
N ARG A 6 -9.41 20.16 -25.31
CA ARG A 6 -8.49 21.10 -24.64
C ARG A 6 -9.00 21.52 -23.25
N LEU A 7 -10.31 21.54 -23.04
CA LEU A 7 -10.96 21.79 -21.75
C LEU A 7 -10.81 20.58 -20.80
N LEU A 8 -10.85 19.36 -21.35
CA LEU A 8 -10.72 18.11 -20.58
C LEU A 8 -9.26 17.66 -20.36
N VAL A 9 -8.38 17.81 -21.35
CA VAL A 9 -7.03 17.20 -21.41
C VAL A 9 -5.90 18.24 -21.31
N GLY A 10 -6.20 19.54 -21.21
CA GLY A 10 -5.17 20.57 -21.09
C GLY A 10 -4.32 20.77 -22.35
N ARG A 11 -3.14 21.39 -22.19
CA ARG A 11 -2.18 21.67 -23.30
C ARG A 11 -1.19 20.49 -23.44
N PRO A 12 -0.86 20.06 -24.67
CA PRO A 12 0.16 19.04 -24.89
C PRO A 12 1.54 19.58 -24.50
N LEU A 13 2.36 18.75 -23.87
CA LEU A 13 3.73 19.09 -23.49
C LEU A 13 4.74 18.59 -24.51
N ALA A 14 5.84 19.33 -24.64
CA ALA A 14 6.93 18.99 -25.53
C ALA A 14 7.88 17.99 -24.87
N THR A 15 8.35 17.00 -25.64
CA THR A 15 9.25 15.92 -25.20
C THR A 15 10.55 16.46 -24.56
N THR A 16 11.01 17.65 -24.96
CA THR A 16 12.18 18.35 -24.41
C THR A 16 12.02 18.80 -22.96
N GLU A 17 10.80 18.96 -22.44
CA GLU A 17 10.56 19.33 -21.04
C GLU A 17 10.70 18.12 -20.09
N MET A 18 10.68 16.88 -20.60
CA MET A 18 10.79 15.66 -19.78
C MET A 18 12.20 15.44 -19.21
N GLU A 19 13.27 15.83 -19.92
CA GLU A 19 14.65 15.66 -19.44
C GLU A 19 14.98 16.57 -18.23
N HIS A 20 14.31 17.72 -18.12
CA HIS A 20 14.47 18.66 -17.01
C HIS A 20 13.68 18.25 -15.75
N GLN A 21 12.86 17.19 -15.82
CA GLN A 21 12.00 16.74 -14.72
C GLN A 21 12.58 15.60 -13.87
N ARG A 22 13.87 15.25 -14.02
CA ARG A 22 14.49 14.20 -13.20
C ARG A 22 14.36 14.46 -11.70
N LEU A 23 13.81 13.48 -11.00
CA LEU A 23 13.41 13.59 -9.61
C LEU A 23 14.59 13.32 -8.66
N PRO A 24 14.80 14.15 -7.63
CA PRO A 24 15.70 13.81 -6.53
C PRO A 24 15.11 12.64 -5.72
N LYS A 25 15.97 11.88 -5.04
CA LYS A 25 15.61 10.67 -4.27
C LYS A 25 14.44 10.86 -3.32
N THR A 26 14.33 12.01 -2.67
CA THR A 26 13.25 12.31 -1.72
C THR A 26 11.90 12.43 -2.41
N ILE A 27 11.82 13.18 -3.51
CA ILE A 27 10.58 13.30 -4.29
C ILE A 27 10.28 11.97 -4.98
N ALA A 28 11.29 11.31 -5.53
CA ALA A 28 11.14 10.03 -6.20
C ALA A 28 10.66 8.92 -5.24
N LEU A 29 11.13 8.89 -3.99
CA LEU A 29 10.59 8.01 -2.95
C LEU A 29 9.09 8.23 -2.85
N ALA A 30 8.68 9.45 -2.50
CA ALA A 30 7.28 9.72 -2.23
C ALA A 30 6.34 9.50 -3.44
N VAL A 31 6.84 9.74 -4.66
CA VAL A 31 6.07 9.55 -5.90
C VAL A 31 5.98 8.07 -6.29
N PHE A 32 7.09 7.34 -6.29
CA PHE A 32 7.11 5.94 -6.75
C PHE A 32 6.72 4.95 -5.66
N SER A 33 6.91 5.29 -4.38
CA SER A 33 6.57 4.40 -3.26
C SER A 33 5.20 4.66 -2.67
N SER A 34 4.42 5.61 -3.19
CA SER A 34 3.11 5.95 -2.62
C SER A 34 2.20 4.72 -2.52
N ASP A 35 2.19 3.89 -3.56
CA ASP A 35 1.36 2.68 -3.62
C ASP A 35 1.80 1.67 -2.55
N ALA A 36 3.08 1.28 -2.58
CA ALA A 36 3.66 0.36 -1.61
C ALA A 36 3.50 0.83 -0.16
N ILE A 37 3.77 2.09 0.13
CA ILE A 37 3.60 2.64 1.49
C ILE A 37 2.12 2.67 1.88
N SER A 38 1.21 3.03 0.97
CA SER A 38 -0.23 3.06 1.26
C SER A 38 -0.81 1.68 1.56
N SER A 39 -0.22 0.59 1.04
CA SER A 39 -0.68 -0.77 1.34
C SER A 39 -0.57 -1.16 2.82
N THR A 40 0.30 -0.50 3.58
CA THR A 40 0.34 -0.64 5.05
C THR A 40 -0.98 -0.27 5.72
N ALA A 41 -1.82 0.53 5.05
CA ALA A 41 -3.09 0.98 5.58
C ALA A 41 -4.12 -0.16 5.76
N TYR A 42 -4.02 -1.20 4.93
CA TYR A 42 -5.01 -2.27 4.84
C TYR A 42 -4.39 -3.68 4.95
N ALA A 43 -3.08 -3.87 4.74
CA ALA A 43 -2.48 -5.22 4.75
C ALA A 43 -2.70 -5.99 6.06
N THR A 44 -2.59 -5.33 7.22
CA THR A 44 -2.86 -5.95 8.53
C THR A 44 -4.33 -6.34 8.67
N GLU A 45 -5.24 -5.51 8.15
CA GLU A 45 -6.67 -5.78 8.14
C GLU A 45 -7.02 -6.98 7.26
N GLU A 46 -6.42 -7.09 6.07
CA GLU A 46 -6.61 -8.22 5.15
C GLU A 46 -6.15 -9.56 5.75
N ILE A 47 -5.07 -9.55 6.55
CA ILE A 47 -4.67 -10.75 7.31
C ILE A 47 -5.79 -11.13 8.29
N LEU A 48 -6.29 -10.17 9.08
CA LEU A 48 -7.30 -10.42 10.09
C LEU A 48 -8.65 -10.84 9.47
N PHE A 49 -9.05 -10.29 8.34
CA PHE A 49 -10.25 -10.73 7.62
C PHE A 49 -10.21 -12.22 7.30
N VAL A 50 -9.04 -12.78 7.01
CA VAL A 50 -8.89 -14.20 6.71
C VAL A 50 -8.69 -15.04 7.96
N THR A 51 -7.88 -14.59 8.92
CA THR A 51 -7.47 -15.41 10.07
C THR A 51 -8.39 -15.27 11.28
N ALA A 52 -9.18 -14.21 11.39
CA ALA A 52 -10.11 -13.98 12.51
C ALA A 52 -11.54 -14.48 12.24
N LEU A 53 -11.86 -14.92 11.01
CA LEU A 53 -13.20 -15.31 10.59
C LEU A 53 -13.30 -16.81 10.26
N GLY A 54 -14.54 -17.28 10.02
CA GLY A 54 -14.82 -18.66 9.60
C GLY A 54 -14.68 -19.67 10.74
N ALA A 55 -13.87 -20.72 10.52
CA ALA A 55 -13.59 -21.75 11.53
C ALA A 55 -12.60 -21.28 12.62
N SER A 56 -11.96 -20.13 12.41
CA SER A 56 -11.03 -19.51 13.35
C SER A 56 -11.76 -18.57 14.33
N SER A 57 -10.99 -17.86 15.14
CA SER A 57 -11.47 -16.81 16.04
C SER A 57 -10.53 -15.60 16.01
N LEU A 58 -11.03 -14.46 16.51
CA LEU A 58 -10.27 -13.23 16.63
C LEU A 58 -8.98 -13.43 17.43
N ASP A 59 -9.04 -14.10 18.58
CA ASP A 59 -7.86 -14.39 19.40
C ASP A 59 -6.78 -15.13 18.59
N ARG A 60 -7.15 -16.16 17.82
CA ARG A 60 -6.21 -16.92 16.99
C ARG A 60 -5.68 -16.11 15.81
N GLY A 61 -6.52 -15.27 15.21
CA GLY A 61 -6.11 -14.37 14.15
C GLY A 61 -5.07 -13.36 14.62
N ILE A 62 -5.28 -12.80 15.81
CA ILE A 62 -4.37 -11.86 16.47
C ILE A 62 -3.05 -12.54 16.88
N ASP A 63 -3.11 -13.74 17.47
CA ASP A 63 -1.91 -14.50 17.88
C ASP A 63 -0.99 -14.84 16.70
N THR A 64 -1.57 -15.07 15.51
CA THR A 64 -0.82 -15.41 14.30
C THR A 64 -0.38 -14.21 13.47
N LEU A 65 -0.82 -13.00 13.83
CA LEU A 65 -0.56 -11.78 13.08
C LEU A 65 0.94 -11.45 13.02
N VAL A 66 1.64 -11.50 14.15
CA VAL A 66 3.09 -11.20 14.22
C VAL A 66 3.92 -12.24 13.45
N PRO A 67 3.74 -13.57 13.62
CA PRO A 67 4.40 -14.56 12.79
C PRO A 67 4.20 -14.35 11.29
N ILE A 68 2.97 -14.04 10.86
CA ILE A 68 2.66 -13.74 9.45
C ILE A 68 3.38 -12.46 9.01
N ALA A 69 3.36 -11.41 9.84
CA ALA A 69 4.01 -10.15 9.52
C ALA A 69 5.53 -10.30 9.37
N VAL A 70 6.18 -11.13 10.21
CA VAL A 70 7.61 -11.47 10.07
C VAL A 70 7.86 -12.19 8.75
N ALA A 71 7.03 -13.18 8.39
CA ALA A 71 7.18 -13.89 7.12
C ALA A 71 7.03 -12.95 5.91
N VAL A 72 6.07 -12.03 5.94
CA VAL A 72 5.85 -11.01 4.91
C VAL A 72 7.03 -10.03 4.84
N ALA A 73 7.59 -9.62 6.00
CA ALA A 73 8.77 -8.75 6.04
C ALA A 73 10.03 -9.44 5.47
N ILE A 74 10.21 -10.73 5.72
CA ILE A 74 11.27 -11.54 5.09
C ILE A 74 11.07 -11.59 3.58
N LEU A 75 9.85 -11.84 3.11
CA LEU A 75 9.53 -11.83 1.69
C LEU A 75 9.83 -10.46 1.07
N LEU A 76 9.47 -9.36 1.75
CA LEU A 76 9.77 -8.01 1.30
C LEU A 76 11.29 -7.78 1.17
N ALA A 77 12.07 -8.23 2.14
CA ALA A 77 13.53 -8.12 2.08
C ALA A 77 14.12 -8.89 0.88
N ILE A 78 13.60 -10.08 0.58
CA ILE A 78 13.99 -10.87 -0.60
C ILE A 78 13.65 -10.12 -1.89
N VAL A 79 12.41 -9.62 -2.01
CA VAL A 79 11.93 -8.90 -3.21
C VAL A 79 12.70 -7.61 -3.43
N VAL A 80 12.92 -6.82 -2.37
CA VAL A 80 13.72 -5.58 -2.43
C VAL A 80 15.17 -5.87 -2.85
N THR A 81 15.76 -6.96 -2.34
CA THR A 81 17.11 -7.37 -2.72
C THR A 81 17.17 -7.79 -4.19
N SER A 82 16.18 -8.57 -4.64
CA SER A 82 16.07 -9.00 -6.05
C SER A 82 15.90 -7.81 -7.00
N TYR A 83 14.96 -6.90 -6.73
CA TYR A 83 14.77 -5.71 -7.56
C TYR A 83 15.98 -4.77 -7.53
N ARG A 84 16.71 -4.69 -6.42
CA ARG A 84 17.96 -3.92 -6.36
C ARG A 84 18.99 -4.46 -7.36
N GLN A 85 19.10 -5.78 -7.51
CA GLN A 85 19.97 -6.40 -8.53
C GLN A 85 19.47 -6.07 -9.94
N THR A 86 18.16 -6.19 -10.17
CA THR A 86 17.54 -5.86 -11.47
C THR A 86 17.80 -4.40 -11.87
N ILE A 87 17.69 -3.44 -10.96
CA ILE A 87 17.95 -2.02 -11.22
C ILE A 87 19.39 -1.76 -11.70
N PHE A 88 20.36 -2.53 -11.20
CA PHE A 88 21.75 -2.42 -11.66
C PHE A 88 22.01 -3.13 -12.99
N ALA A 89 21.33 -4.25 -13.25
CA ALA A 89 21.41 -4.97 -14.51
C ALA A 89 20.69 -4.24 -15.66
N TYR A 90 19.65 -3.46 -15.33
CA TYR A 90 18.79 -2.75 -16.30
C TYR A 90 18.71 -1.23 -16.01
N PRO A 91 19.80 -0.46 -16.20
CA PRO A 91 19.85 0.98 -15.90
C PRO A 91 18.90 1.83 -16.74
N SER A 92 18.61 1.41 -17.97
CA SER A 92 17.67 2.07 -18.88
C SER A 92 16.21 1.95 -18.44
N GLY A 93 15.94 1.28 -17.31
CA GLY A 93 14.63 0.76 -17.00
C GLY A 93 14.29 -0.46 -17.86
N GLY A 94 13.25 -1.17 -17.46
CA GLY A 94 12.79 -2.35 -18.21
C GLY A 94 11.63 -3.07 -17.55
N GLY A 95 11.54 -3.01 -16.22
CA GLY A 95 10.46 -3.66 -15.48
C GLY A 95 10.36 -5.16 -15.76
N SER A 96 9.33 -5.78 -15.22
CA SER A 96 9.14 -7.24 -15.36
C SER A 96 8.99 -7.66 -16.82
N TYR A 97 8.41 -6.82 -17.69
CA TYR A 97 8.22 -7.14 -19.10
C TYR A 97 9.54 -7.25 -19.88
N VAL A 98 10.42 -6.25 -19.83
CA VAL A 98 11.68 -6.27 -20.61
C VAL A 98 12.59 -7.37 -20.08
N VAL A 99 12.68 -7.52 -18.75
CA VAL A 99 13.47 -8.58 -18.13
C VAL A 99 12.97 -9.96 -18.57
N SER A 100 11.65 -10.20 -18.55
CA SER A 100 11.10 -11.47 -19.04
C SER A 100 11.29 -11.66 -20.55
N ARG A 101 11.19 -10.61 -21.37
CA ARG A 101 11.37 -10.71 -22.82
C ARG A 101 12.77 -11.14 -23.20
N GLU A 102 13.78 -10.55 -22.57
CA GLU A 102 15.17 -10.84 -22.87
C GLU A 102 15.64 -12.20 -22.34
N ASN A 103 15.08 -12.67 -21.22
CA ASN A 103 15.56 -13.88 -20.55
C ASN A 103 14.70 -15.13 -20.80
N LEU A 104 13.40 -14.97 -21.05
CA LEU A 104 12.43 -16.08 -21.15
C LEU A 104 11.71 -16.13 -22.51
N GLY A 105 11.90 -15.11 -23.36
CA GLY A 105 11.28 -15.02 -24.68
C GLY A 105 9.88 -14.43 -24.66
N GLU A 106 9.16 -14.62 -25.77
CA GLU A 106 7.94 -13.90 -26.08
C GLU A 106 6.75 -14.26 -25.18
N ASN A 107 6.34 -15.52 -25.13
CA ASN A 107 5.13 -15.91 -24.41
C ASN A 107 5.19 -15.57 -22.91
N PRO A 108 6.28 -15.87 -22.17
CA PRO A 108 6.38 -15.49 -20.76
C PRO A 108 6.37 -13.97 -20.56
N SER A 109 6.98 -13.20 -21.46
CA SER A 109 6.95 -11.73 -21.39
C SER A 109 5.55 -11.16 -21.59
N LEU A 110 4.73 -11.75 -22.47
CA LEU A 110 3.34 -11.32 -22.66
C LEU A 110 2.49 -11.58 -21.42
N VAL A 111 2.73 -12.69 -20.71
CA VAL A 111 2.09 -12.95 -19.41
C VAL A 111 2.51 -11.89 -18.39
N ALA A 112 3.81 -11.57 -18.29
CA ALA A 112 4.28 -10.51 -17.40
C ALA A 112 3.64 -9.14 -17.74
N GLY A 113 3.54 -8.79 -19.02
CA GLY A 113 2.88 -7.56 -19.46
C GLY A 113 1.38 -7.52 -19.15
N ALA A 114 0.66 -8.63 -19.40
CA ALA A 114 -0.75 -8.74 -19.07
C ALA A 114 -1.00 -8.62 -17.56
N SER A 115 -0.18 -9.28 -16.73
CA SER A 115 -0.25 -9.19 -15.27
C SER A 115 -0.02 -7.76 -14.79
N LEU A 116 0.94 -7.01 -15.36
CA LEU A 116 1.17 -5.61 -15.01
C LEU A 116 -0.03 -4.71 -15.36
N LEU A 117 -0.74 -4.96 -16.46
CA LEU A 117 -1.94 -4.20 -16.80
C LEU A 117 -3.08 -4.45 -15.81
N VAL A 118 -3.26 -5.70 -15.40
CA VAL A 118 -4.24 -6.06 -14.36
C VAL A 118 -3.87 -5.42 -13.03
N ASP A 119 -2.59 -5.50 -12.66
CA ASP A 119 -2.04 -4.90 -11.45
C ASP A 119 -2.34 -3.39 -11.40
N TYR A 120 -2.05 -2.63 -12.46
CA TYR A 120 -2.38 -1.20 -12.50
C TYR A 120 -3.87 -0.87 -12.37
N ILE A 121 -4.76 -1.72 -12.89
CA ILE A 121 -6.21 -1.54 -12.71
C ILE A 121 -6.61 -1.81 -11.26
N LEU A 122 -6.07 -2.89 -10.67
CA LEU A 122 -6.35 -3.29 -9.30
C LEU A 122 -5.78 -2.28 -8.30
N THR A 123 -4.56 -1.78 -8.50
CA THR A 123 -3.94 -0.75 -7.66
C THR A 123 -4.83 0.47 -7.50
N VAL A 124 -5.34 1.02 -8.61
CA VAL A 124 -6.24 2.19 -8.55
C VAL A 124 -7.55 1.83 -7.84
N SER A 125 -8.12 0.67 -8.14
CA SER A 125 -9.40 0.24 -7.58
C SER A 125 -9.32 -0.02 -6.07
N VAL A 126 -8.29 -0.73 -5.62
CA VAL A 126 -8.03 -1.07 -4.21
C VAL A 126 -7.65 0.17 -3.43
N SER A 127 -6.72 1.00 -3.94
CA SER A 127 -6.29 2.23 -3.25
C SER A 127 -7.46 3.18 -3.01
N ILE A 128 -8.35 3.35 -3.99
CA ILE A 128 -9.52 4.21 -3.83
C ILE A 128 -10.55 3.58 -2.89
N SER A 129 -10.76 2.27 -2.94
CA SER A 129 -11.66 1.57 -2.03
C SER A 129 -11.18 1.68 -0.57
N ALA A 130 -9.89 1.46 -0.32
CA ALA A 130 -9.26 1.63 0.98
C ALA A 130 -9.28 3.09 1.45
N GLY A 131 -9.01 4.04 0.56
CA GLY A 131 -9.11 5.47 0.87
C GLY A 131 -10.52 5.91 1.25
N VAL A 132 -11.54 5.41 0.55
CA VAL A 132 -12.95 5.64 0.89
C VAL A 132 -13.30 5.01 2.23
N ALA A 133 -12.84 3.79 2.50
CA ALA A 133 -13.04 3.14 3.81
C ALA A 133 -12.40 3.95 4.95
N ALA A 134 -11.21 4.50 4.74
CA ALA A 134 -10.55 5.38 5.71
C ALA A 134 -11.32 6.70 5.93
N ILE A 135 -11.87 7.30 4.87
CA ILE A 135 -12.70 8.52 5.00
C ILE A 135 -13.99 8.23 5.78
N ILE A 136 -14.69 7.15 5.48
CA ILE A 136 -15.95 6.77 6.14
C ILE A 136 -15.73 6.34 7.61
N SER A 137 -14.52 5.90 7.94
CA SER A 137 -14.12 5.56 9.31
C SER A 137 -14.07 6.77 10.24
N ILE A 138 -14.05 7.99 9.69
CA ILE A 138 -14.12 9.24 10.46
C ILE A 138 -15.59 9.43 10.91
N PRO A 139 -15.85 9.62 12.22
CA PRO A 139 -17.22 9.67 12.75
C PRO A 139 -18.16 10.65 12.04
N GLU A 140 -17.64 11.83 11.67
CA GLU A 140 -18.37 12.89 10.97
C GLU A 140 -18.82 12.48 9.56
N PHE A 141 -18.08 11.57 8.91
CA PHE A 141 -18.32 11.11 7.56
C PHE A 141 -19.02 9.75 7.50
N HIS A 142 -19.38 9.16 8.63
CA HIS A 142 -19.99 7.83 8.69
C HIS A 142 -21.32 7.71 7.91
N SER A 143 -22.06 8.81 7.78
CA SER A 143 -23.30 8.85 6.98
C SER A 143 -23.07 8.55 5.49
N LEU A 144 -21.86 8.76 4.98
CA LEU A 144 -21.45 8.47 3.60
C LEU A 144 -21.27 6.96 3.34
N ALA A 145 -21.29 6.11 4.37
CA ALA A 145 -21.15 4.66 4.23
C ALA A 145 -22.12 4.04 3.20
N LYS A 146 -23.36 4.55 3.15
CA LYS A 146 -24.39 4.10 2.19
C LYS A 146 -24.04 4.40 0.73
N HIS A 147 -23.15 5.37 0.50
CA HIS A 147 -22.75 5.86 -0.82
C HIS A 147 -21.28 5.51 -1.14
N ARG A 148 -20.67 4.55 -0.43
CA ARG A 148 -19.26 4.15 -0.59
C ARG A 148 -18.85 3.89 -2.05
N VAL A 149 -19.69 3.20 -2.81
CA VAL A 149 -19.43 2.90 -4.23
C VAL A 149 -19.44 4.17 -5.08
N VAL A 150 -20.43 5.03 -4.90
CA VAL A 150 -20.56 6.29 -5.65
C VAL A 150 -19.39 7.22 -5.35
N LEU A 151 -18.99 7.31 -4.07
CA LEU A 151 -17.82 8.08 -3.66
C LEU A 151 -16.54 7.55 -4.30
N GLY A 152 -16.33 6.24 -4.31
CA GLY A 152 -15.17 5.62 -4.96
C GLY A 152 -15.11 5.88 -6.47
N VAL A 153 -16.21 5.66 -7.19
CA VAL A 153 -16.28 5.96 -8.63
C VAL A 153 -16.07 7.45 -8.89
N GLY A 154 -16.65 8.33 -8.07
CA GLY A 154 -16.46 9.78 -8.15
C GLY A 154 -15.00 10.21 -7.97
N LEU A 155 -14.29 9.61 -7.00
CA LEU A 155 -12.86 9.85 -6.78
C LEU A 155 -11.99 9.34 -7.92
N ILE A 156 -12.31 8.17 -8.50
CA ILE A 156 -11.62 7.67 -9.70
C ILE A 156 -11.79 8.66 -10.85
N VAL A 157 -13.02 9.09 -11.14
CA VAL A 157 -13.30 10.08 -12.20
C VAL A 157 -12.55 11.39 -11.92
N PHE A 158 -12.56 11.86 -10.68
CA PHE A 158 -11.83 13.06 -10.29
C PHE A 158 -10.32 12.93 -10.55
N ILE A 159 -9.68 11.83 -10.12
CA ILE A 159 -8.26 11.58 -10.34
C ILE A 159 -7.95 11.39 -11.83
N THR A 160 -8.83 10.74 -12.59
CA THR A 160 -8.71 10.64 -14.05
C THR A 160 -8.69 12.03 -14.68
N LEU A 161 -9.63 12.92 -14.32
CA LEU A 161 -9.66 14.29 -14.83
C LEU A 161 -8.45 15.11 -14.38
N ALA A 162 -7.99 14.93 -13.15
CA ALA A 162 -6.80 15.57 -12.61
C ALA A 162 -5.53 15.15 -13.38
N ASN A 163 -5.38 13.85 -13.64
CA ASN A 163 -4.27 13.29 -14.42
C ASN A 163 -4.31 13.74 -15.87
N LEU A 164 -5.50 13.76 -16.50
CA LEU A 164 -5.67 14.29 -17.86
C LEU A 164 -5.33 15.78 -17.96
N ARG A 165 -5.46 16.55 -16.88
CA ARG A 165 -5.08 17.98 -16.82
C ARG A 165 -3.60 18.22 -16.52
N GLY A 166 -2.80 17.17 -16.33
CA GLY A 166 -1.36 17.30 -16.08
C GLY A 166 -0.98 17.62 -14.63
N ILE A 167 -1.88 17.43 -13.66
CA ILE A 167 -1.56 17.68 -12.23
C ILE A 167 -0.36 16.83 -11.77
N LYS A 168 -0.17 15.63 -12.36
CA LYS A 168 0.88 14.65 -12.07
C LYS A 168 2.33 15.15 -12.27
N GLU A 169 2.52 16.29 -12.95
CA GLU A 169 3.85 16.84 -13.26
C GLU A 169 4.51 17.60 -12.10
N SER A 170 3.73 17.98 -11.10
CA SER A 170 4.28 18.57 -9.89
C SER A 170 4.64 17.46 -8.89
N GLY A 171 5.70 16.69 -9.18
CA GLY A 171 6.16 15.61 -8.30
C GLY A 171 6.33 16.05 -6.84
N ARG A 172 6.62 17.34 -6.61
CA ARG A 172 6.66 17.95 -5.27
C ARG A 172 5.30 18.03 -4.57
N LEU A 173 4.22 18.30 -5.29
CA LEU A 173 2.86 18.34 -4.74
C LEU A 173 2.40 16.95 -4.28
N PHE A 174 2.78 15.91 -5.02
CA PHE A 174 2.49 14.52 -4.67
C PHE A 174 3.39 13.97 -3.55
N ALA A 175 4.57 14.55 -3.34
CA ALA A 175 5.47 14.08 -2.29
C ALA A 175 4.97 14.40 -0.87
N VAL A 176 4.27 15.52 -0.70
CA VAL A 176 3.85 16.01 0.61
C VAL A 176 2.87 15.04 1.31
N PRO A 177 1.77 14.58 0.68
CA PRO A 177 0.85 13.63 1.32
C PRO A 177 1.53 12.32 1.75
N THR A 178 2.42 11.78 0.92
CA THR A 178 3.12 10.52 1.25
C THR A 178 4.00 10.67 2.49
N TYR A 179 4.74 11.78 2.60
CA TYR A 179 5.56 12.02 3.79
C TYR A 179 4.74 12.30 5.05
N ILE A 180 3.63 13.02 4.91
CA ILE A 180 2.68 13.20 6.01
C ILE A 180 2.19 11.83 6.49
N TYR A 181 1.79 10.95 5.58
CA TYR A 181 1.34 9.59 5.90
C TYR A 181 2.41 8.76 6.62
N ILE A 182 3.65 8.75 6.11
CA ILE A 182 4.78 8.02 6.73
C ILE A 182 5.00 8.51 8.17
N VAL A 183 5.02 9.83 8.36
CA VAL A 183 5.26 10.44 9.67
C VAL A 183 4.07 10.19 10.61
N SER A 184 2.83 10.35 10.15
CA SER A 184 1.64 10.14 10.97
C SER A 184 1.48 8.68 11.38
N LEU A 185 1.70 7.74 10.46
CA LEU A 185 1.64 6.31 10.77
C LEU A 185 2.80 5.89 11.65
N GLY A 186 4.00 6.40 11.38
CA GLY A 186 5.17 6.17 12.23
C GLY A 186 4.98 6.70 13.65
N ALA A 187 4.34 7.86 13.79
CA ALA A 187 3.97 8.42 15.09
C ALA A 187 2.91 7.58 15.79
N LEU A 188 1.86 7.14 15.08
CA LEU A 188 0.84 6.24 15.62
C LEU A 188 1.46 4.95 16.16
N VAL A 189 2.32 4.30 15.37
CA VAL A 189 3.01 3.07 15.75
C VAL A 189 3.96 3.33 16.92
N GLY A 190 4.83 4.32 16.83
CA GLY A 190 5.83 4.60 17.86
C GLY A 190 5.21 4.99 19.19
N TYR A 191 4.25 5.92 19.17
CA TYR A 191 3.54 6.37 20.37
C TYR A 191 2.61 5.28 20.92
N GLY A 192 1.91 4.56 20.05
CA GLY A 192 1.05 3.44 20.44
C GLY A 192 1.85 2.33 21.13
N LEU A 193 2.97 1.90 20.56
CA LEU A 193 3.84 0.89 21.18
C LEU A 193 4.44 1.40 22.51
N PHE A 194 4.84 2.68 22.58
CA PHE A 194 5.32 3.28 23.82
C PHE A 194 4.24 3.21 24.92
N ARG A 195 3.00 3.62 24.62
CA ARG A 195 1.89 3.50 25.57
C ARG A 195 1.58 2.06 25.93
N SER A 196 1.51 1.15 24.95
CA SER A 196 1.13 -0.25 25.17
C SER A 196 2.16 -1.07 25.95
N TYR A 197 3.46 -0.80 25.82
CA TYR A 197 4.50 -1.63 26.46
C TYR A 197 5.22 -0.96 27.63
N ILE A 198 5.25 0.38 27.69
CA ILE A 198 6.00 1.11 28.73
C ILE A 198 5.05 1.73 29.75
N LEU A 199 3.98 2.39 29.31
CA LEU A 199 3.00 3.01 30.20
C LEU A 199 1.92 2.02 30.67
N ASP A 200 1.62 1.01 29.86
CA ASP A 200 0.54 0.02 30.08
C ASP A 200 -0.82 0.68 30.36
N ASP A 201 -1.07 1.83 29.73
CA ASP A 201 -2.24 2.70 30.00
C ASP A 201 -3.31 2.66 28.90
N VAL A 202 -3.11 1.84 27.87
CA VAL A 202 -4.04 1.71 26.74
C VAL A 202 -4.81 0.41 26.82
N SER A 203 -6.14 0.54 26.89
CA SER A 203 -7.05 -0.59 26.85
C SER A 203 -7.20 -1.16 25.44
N ARG A 204 -7.55 -2.46 25.36
CA ARG A 204 -7.98 -3.10 24.11
C ARG A 204 -9.16 -2.36 23.46
N VAL A 205 -9.31 -2.54 22.16
CA VAL A 205 -10.45 -2.02 21.39
C VAL A 205 -11.73 -2.72 21.88
N PRO A 206 -12.77 -1.97 22.30
CA PRO A 206 -14.07 -2.52 22.65
C PRO A 206 -14.71 -3.18 21.46
N ILE A 207 -15.14 -4.41 21.65
CA ILE A 207 -15.76 -5.21 20.60
C ILE A 207 -17.24 -4.86 20.50
N ASP A 208 -17.66 -4.35 19.34
CA ASP A 208 -19.07 -4.24 18.99
C ASP A 208 -19.55 -5.60 18.48
N HIS A 209 -20.20 -6.37 19.35
CA HIS A 209 -20.75 -7.69 19.00
C HIS A 209 -21.79 -7.64 17.88
N ALA A 210 -22.40 -6.48 17.62
CA ALA A 210 -23.33 -6.32 16.49
C ALA A 210 -22.60 -6.07 15.16
N ALA A 211 -21.34 -5.63 15.20
CA ALA A 211 -20.53 -5.32 14.01
C ALA A 211 -19.49 -6.38 13.67
N PHE A 212 -19.12 -7.25 14.61
CA PHE A 212 -18.21 -8.38 14.38
C PHE A 212 -18.98 -9.69 14.25
N HIS A 213 -18.94 -10.30 13.08
CA HIS A 213 -19.66 -11.56 12.77
C HIS A 213 -18.79 -12.83 12.95
N GLY A 214 -17.66 -12.74 13.66
CA GLY A 214 -16.75 -13.87 13.91
C GLY A 214 -16.82 -14.42 15.34
N LEU A 215 -16.09 -15.51 15.58
CA LEU A 215 -15.87 -16.04 16.93
C LEU A 215 -14.82 -15.20 17.64
N LEU A 216 -15.03 -14.89 18.93
CA LEU A 216 -14.05 -14.15 19.73
C LEU A 216 -12.91 -15.05 20.19
N GLY A 217 -13.26 -16.23 20.69
CA GLY A 217 -12.31 -17.25 21.12
C GLY A 217 -12.77 -18.65 20.72
N GLY A 218 -11.86 -19.63 20.86
CA GLY A 218 -12.08 -21.00 20.38
C GLY A 218 -11.80 -21.14 18.89
N GLY A 219 -12.46 -22.10 18.23
CA GLY A 219 -12.22 -22.41 16.82
C GLY A 219 -10.88 -23.11 16.56
N SER A 220 -10.63 -23.44 15.29
CA SER A 220 -9.37 -24.01 14.82
C SER A 220 -8.83 -23.20 13.64
N LEU A 221 -7.61 -22.69 13.81
CA LEU A 221 -6.88 -22.05 12.73
C LEU A 221 -6.07 -23.13 12.01
N GLY A 222 -6.66 -23.69 10.96
CA GLY A 222 -5.97 -24.66 10.10
C GLY A 222 -4.83 -24.01 9.32
N ILE A 223 -3.83 -24.82 8.91
CA ILE A 223 -2.68 -24.35 8.12
C ILE A 223 -3.11 -23.60 6.84
N PHE A 224 -4.22 -23.99 6.24
CA PHE A 224 -4.78 -23.31 5.07
C PHE A 224 -5.13 -21.84 5.36
N LEU A 225 -5.74 -21.53 6.50
CA LEU A 225 -6.09 -20.16 6.87
C LEU A 225 -4.83 -19.34 7.20
N VAL A 226 -3.81 -19.96 7.80
CA VAL A 226 -2.50 -19.31 8.02
C VAL A 226 -1.85 -18.93 6.68
N LEU A 227 -1.79 -19.88 5.73
CA LEU A 227 -1.22 -19.63 4.40
C LEU A 227 -2.04 -18.61 3.61
N LYS A 228 -3.37 -18.64 3.72
CA LYS A 228 -4.25 -17.65 3.09
C LYS A 228 -4.07 -16.27 3.73
N GLY A 229 -3.89 -16.19 5.06
CA GLY A 229 -3.56 -14.97 5.78
C GLY A 229 -2.22 -14.40 5.31
N PHE A 230 -1.19 -15.23 5.20
CA PHE A 230 0.10 -14.84 4.62
C PHE A 230 -0.03 -14.33 3.18
N SER A 231 -0.77 -15.03 2.32
CA SER A 231 -1.03 -14.60 0.94
C SER A 231 -1.78 -13.27 0.87
N SER A 232 -2.66 -12.99 1.84
CA SER A 232 -3.42 -11.73 1.89
C SER A 232 -2.54 -10.60 2.40
N GLY A 233 -1.70 -10.86 3.41
CA GLY A 233 -0.70 -9.91 3.92
C GLY A 233 0.40 -9.57 2.92
N ALA A 234 0.67 -10.45 1.94
CA ALA A 234 1.62 -10.19 0.87
C ALA A 234 1.22 -8.99 -0.02
N VAL A 235 -0.03 -8.52 0.06
CA VAL A 235 -0.45 -7.26 -0.58
C VAL A 235 0.35 -6.05 -0.09
N ALA A 236 0.99 -6.14 1.08
CA ALA A 236 1.92 -5.13 1.57
C ALA A 236 3.13 -4.90 0.64
N LEU A 237 3.42 -5.83 -0.29
CA LEU A 237 4.54 -5.76 -1.22
C LEU A 237 4.15 -5.17 -2.59
N THR A 238 2.87 -4.93 -2.85
CA THR A 238 2.40 -4.31 -4.10
C THR A 238 2.98 -2.90 -4.24
N GLY A 239 3.38 -2.48 -5.44
CA GLY A 239 3.94 -1.16 -5.69
C GLY A 239 5.46 -1.07 -5.51
N VAL A 240 6.13 -2.13 -5.02
CA VAL A 240 7.60 -2.15 -4.88
C VAL A 240 8.27 -2.08 -6.27
N GLU A 241 7.64 -2.66 -7.27
CA GLU A 241 8.05 -2.64 -8.67
C GLU A 241 7.97 -1.26 -9.34
N ALA A 242 7.21 -0.31 -8.76
CA ALA A 242 7.11 1.03 -9.33
C ALA A 242 8.46 1.75 -9.37
N ILE A 243 9.34 1.54 -8.38
CA ILE A 243 10.70 2.11 -8.36
C ILE A 243 11.59 1.45 -9.41
N SER A 244 11.49 0.12 -9.61
CA SER A 244 12.30 -0.59 -10.60
C SER A 244 11.87 -0.27 -12.03
N ASN A 245 10.58 0.03 -12.24
CA ASN A 245 10.06 0.54 -13.51
C ASN A 245 10.47 2.01 -13.77
N GLY A 246 10.57 2.82 -12.70
CA GLY A 246 10.81 4.26 -12.76
C GLY A 246 12.28 4.70 -12.80
N VAL A 247 13.26 3.80 -12.98
CA VAL A 247 14.70 4.12 -12.92
C VAL A 247 15.12 5.34 -13.77
N PRO A 248 14.66 5.51 -15.03
CA PRO A 248 15.05 6.65 -15.87
C PRO A 248 14.60 8.02 -15.35
N ALA A 249 13.59 8.06 -14.48
CA ALA A 249 13.07 9.30 -13.91
C ALA A 249 13.95 9.85 -12.77
N PHE A 250 14.91 9.07 -12.27
CA PHE A 250 15.81 9.50 -11.21
C PHE A 250 16.91 10.43 -11.75
N ARG A 251 17.40 11.33 -10.89
CA ARG A 251 18.63 12.08 -11.19
C ARG A 251 19.82 11.14 -11.34
N ARG A 252 20.76 11.48 -12.22
CA ARG A 252 22.02 10.75 -12.38
C ARG A 252 22.84 10.77 -11.07
N PRO A 253 23.52 9.68 -10.70
CA PRO A 253 23.46 8.34 -11.31
C PRO A 253 22.13 7.62 -10.99
N GLU A 254 21.37 7.27 -12.04
CA GLU A 254 19.98 6.79 -11.98
C GLU A 254 19.86 5.50 -11.16
N SER A 255 20.54 4.42 -11.57
CA SER A 255 20.45 3.11 -10.89
C SER A 255 20.87 3.18 -9.42
N LYS A 256 21.92 3.95 -9.08
CA LYS A 256 22.35 4.10 -7.69
C LYS A 256 21.26 4.79 -6.86
N ASN A 257 20.67 5.86 -7.40
CA ASN A 257 19.64 6.61 -6.71
C ASN A 257 18.33 5.80 -6.58
N ALA A 258 17.92 5.09 -7.63
CA ALA A 258 16.77 4.20 -7.59
C ALA A 258 16.96 3.05 -6.59
N ALA A 259 18.12 2.38 -6.62
CA ALA A 259 18.47 1.31 -5.68
C ALA A 259 18.46 1.78 -4.22
N THR A 260 19.06 2.94 -3.91
CA THR A 260 19.02 3.52 -2.56
C THR A 260 17.58 3.84 -2.13
N THR A 261 16.77 4.37 -3.04
CA THR A 261 15.38 4.73 -2.77
C THR A 261 14.53 3.49 -2.50
N LEU A 262 14.71 2.42 -3.28
CA LEU A 262 14.08 1.12 -3.08
C LEU A 262 14.41 0.53 -1.71
N THR A 263 15.67 0.60 -1.28
CA THR A 263 16.08 0.11 0.04
C THR A 263 15.42 0.90 1.17
N TRP A 264 15.41 2.24 1.11
CA TRP A 264 14.74 3.07 2.11
C TRP A 264 13.25 2.82 2.17
N MET A 265 12.61 2.67 1.00
CA MET A 265 11.21 2.28 0.94
C MET A 265 10.97 0.93 1.61
N GLY A 266 11.76 -0.11 1.27
CA GLY A 266 11.61 -1.44 1.87
C GLY A 266 11.76 -1.43 3.40
N ILE A 267 12.70 -0.64 3.92
CA ILE A 267 12.89 -0.45 5.36
C ILE A 267 11.66 0.23 5.98
N ALA A 268 11.20 1.34 5.41
CA ALA A 268 10.05 2.09 5.92
C ALA A 268 8.76 1.27 5.87
N LEU A 269 8.50 0.61 4.74
CA LEU A 269 7.35 -0.27 4.54
C LEU A 269 7.37 -1.44 5.52
N GLY A 270 8.50 -2.16 5.61
CA GLY A 270 8.65 -3.30 6.51
C GLY A 270 8.51 -2.90 7.98
N SER A 271 9.12 -1.79 8.40
CA SER A 271 9.03 -1.32 9.79
C SER A 271 7.63 -0.83 10.16
N LEU A 272 6.97 -0.07 9.28
CA LEU A 272 5.60 0.40 9.50
C LEU A 272 4.63 -0.78 9.55
N PHE A 273 4.67 -1.69 8.57
CA PHE A 273 3.78 -2.85 8.53
C PHE A 273 3.97 -3.78 9.75
N PHE A 274 5.21 -4.05 10.11
CA PHE A 274 5.52 -4.86 11.30
C PHE A 274 5.06 -4.15 12.58
N GLY A 275 5.32 -2.84 12.70
CA GLY A 275 4.91 -2.05 13.86
C GLY A 275 3.39 -1.94 14.01
N VAL A 276 2.65 -1.77 12.91
CA VAL A 276 1.17 -1.83 12.89
C VAL A 276 0.69 -3.20 13.36
N SER A 277 1.32 -4.28 12.89
CA SER A 277 0.97 -5.65 13.28
C SER A 277 1.23 -5.91 14.77
N LEU A 278 2.36 -5.43 15.32
CA LEU A 278 2.66 -5.50 16.75
C LEU A 278 1.65 -4.72 17.60
N LEU A 279 1.34 -3.48 17.17
CA LEU A 279 0.38 -2.64 17.87
C LEU A 279 -1.02 -3.29 17.86
N ALA A 280 -1.43 -3.85 16.72
CA ALA A 280 -2.69 -4.59 16.59
C ALA A 280 -2.74 -5.80 17.54
N THR A 281 -1.63 -6.51 17.75
CA THR A 281 -1.60 -7.61 18.72
C THR A 281 -1.84 -7.16 20.16
N HIS A 282 -1.46 -5.94 20.55
CA HIS A 282 -1.77 -5.39 21.87
C HIS A 282 -3.18 -4.81 21.97
N LEU A 283 -3.64 -4.12 20.93
CA LEU A 283 -4.91 -3.42 20.93
C LEU A 283 -6.11 -4.33 20.59
N HIS A 284 -5.88 -5.51 20.01
CA HIS A 284 -6.91 -6.45 19.57
C HIS A 284 -8.03 -5.80 18.71
N PRO A 285 -7.67 -5.08 17.62
CA PRO A 285 -8.68 -4.58 16.69
C PRO A 285 -9.34 -5.76 15.95
N TYR A 286 -10.53 -5.54 15.40
CA TYR A 286 -11.27 -6.58 14.69
C TYR A 286 -11.75 -6.08 13.32
N PRO A 287 -11.81 -6.97 12.30
CA PRO A 287 -12.30 -6.57 10.98
C PRO A 287 -13.80 -6.25 11.04
N THR A 288 -14.18 -5.10 10.47
CA THR A 288 -15.58 -4.65 10.38
C THR A 288 -15.80 -3.81 9.13
N GLU A 289 -17.03 -3.80 8.61
CA GLU A 289 -17.39 -2.95 7.46
C GLU A 289 -17.52 -1.46 7.81
N LYS A 290 -17.56 -1.12 9.10
CA LYS A 290 -17.82 0.25 9.56
C LYS A 290 -16.57 1.12 9.69
N GLN A 291 -15.44 0.51 10.06
CA GLN A 291 -14.24 1.20 10.47
C GLN A 291 -13.01 0.36 10.20
N THR A 292 -11.96 0.96 9.64
CA THR A 292 -10.69 0.26 9.40
C THR A 292 -9.95 -0.06 10.71
N VAL A 293 -9.11 -1.08 10.69
CA VAL A 293 -8.25 -1.50 11.79
C VAL A 293 -7.36 -0.36 12.27
N ILE A 294 -6.76 0.41 11.34
CA ILE A 294 -5.96 1.58 11.70
C ILE A 294 -6.80 2.65 12.38
N ALA A 295 -8.02 2.90 11.91
CA ALA A 295 -8.89 3.88 12.54
C ALA A 295 -9.32 3.43 13.96
N GLN A 296 -9.55 2.14 14.18
CA GLN A 296 -9.83 1.61 15.54
C GLN A 296 -8.65 1.83 16.49
N MET A 297 -7.42 1.61 16.00
CA MET A 297 -6.20 1.82 16.80
C MET A 297 -5.90 3.31 17.02
N GLY A 298 -6.17 4.17 16.03
CA GLY A 298 -5.89 5.61 16.12
C GLY A 298 -6.74 6.40 17.12
N VAL A 299 -7.84 5.83 17.61
CA VAL A 299 -8.73 6.45 18.62
C VAL A 299 -8.27 6.15 20.06
N ARG A 300 -7.23 5.32 20.24
CA ARG A 300 -6.71 4.88 21.54
C ARG A 300 -5.49 5.69 21.96
#